data_AF-A0A536MJY6-F1
#
_entry.id   AF-A0A536MJY6-F1
#
_cell.length_a   1.000
_cell.length_b   1.000
_cell.length_c   1.000
_cell.angle_alpha   90.00
_cell.angle_beta   90.00
_cell.angle_gamma   90.00
#
_symmetry.space_group_name_H-M   'P 1'
#
loop_
_entity.id
_entity.type
_entity.pdbx_description
1 polymer ?
#
loop_
_entity_poly.entity_id
_entity_poly.type
_entity_poly.pdbx_seq_one_letter_code
_entity_poly.pdbx_strand_id
1 'polypeptide(L)'
;MAPAAVVTRSRPPGQSISAPDPPPPWRPLVSPNTMELDVPGTRAARRTLLEQIRALPAATSVILISGGVGSRGLLRRFAKSAGITVSREYLGIPAAASPTCYVEDTPEAVRYFVSHVLALPRGGMAASAVLAGARAAARFSWPRNFLGAVVPTRIALGLTAPGDAEPGAATQSSDLIAMAGMHSVVLALSKDPNAKVTVLFIPSGSSEPELAMKVATTESAQASLAAERRVLVELRSALPGDVLATIPAVSELPHAPEHLALVTTALQGTPMTVRYHSWHHVASPAAVRQDFAMAERWLAKFQASVSGERNPIELHNHAADILFQRFGAEDRFPPVMDRLIAIQKRLGAQRSPRTPVHGDFWFGNLLLGGDEITGVVDWEAGMVAGDPVRDLARFALSYALYLDRHTRPGRAVAGHSGLTAGNWGAGIEYAIGGRGSSGARRRRRDR
;
A
#
# COMPACT_ATOMS: atom_id res chain seq x y z
N MET A 1 7.98 -36.31 -16.42
CA MET A 1 8.73 -35.45 -15.47
C MET A 1 7.95 -35.43 -14.17
N ALA A 2 8.52 -35.99 -13.11
CA ALA A 2 7.89 -36.07 -11.80
C ALA A 2 7.90 -34.70 -11.09
N PRO A 3 6.85 -34.32 -10.35
CA PRO A 3 6.86 -33.09 -9.57
C PRO A 3 7.86 -33.19 -8.42
N ALA A 4 8.72 -32.18 -8.30
CA ALA A 4 9.67 -32.06 -7.20
C ALA A 4 8.91 -31.89 -5.88
N ALA A 5 9.28 -32.72 -4.89
CA ALA A 5 8.66 -32.79 -3.58
C ALA A 5 8.80 -31.46 -2.83
N VAL A 6 7.66 -30.89 -2.43
CA VAL A 6 7.55 -29.86 -1.40
C VAL A 6 8.02 -30.48 -0.09
N VAL A 7 9.08 -29.94 0.52
CA VAL A 7 9.45 -30.27 1.90
C VAL A 7 8.42 -29.63 2.82
N THR A 8 7.35 -30.37 3.09
CA THR A 8 6.33 -30.02 4.07
C THR A 8 6.88 -30.21 5.48
N ARG A 9 6.74 -29.18 6.33
CA ARG A 9 6.98 -29.30 7.77
C ARG A 9 5.92 -30.24 8.36
N SER A 10 6.30 -31.47 8.70
CA SER A 10 5.41 -32.38 9.46
C SER A 10 5.20 -31.83 10.88
N ARG A 11 3.97 -31.41 11.21
CA ARG A 11 3.53 -31.02 12.56
C ARG A 11 2.95 -32.25 13.29
N PRO A 12 3.17 -32.39 14.60
CA PRO A 12 2.58 -33.48 15.39
C PRO A 12 1.05 -33.34 15.49
N PRO A 13 0.32 -34.46 15.64
CA PRO A 13 -1.15 -34.48 15.59
C PRO A 13 -1.75 -33.81 16.84
N GLY A 14 -2.69 -32.87 16.65
CA GLY A 14 -3.46 -32.25 17.73
C GLY A 14 -3.73 -30.74 17.62
N GLN A 15 -3.24 -30.04 16.59
CA GLN A 15 -3.57 -28.62 16.38
C GLN A 15 -4.74 -28.47 15.39
N SER A 16 -5.76 -27.71 15.83
CA SER A 16 -6.86 -27.18 15.00
C SER A 16 -6.34 -26.67 13.65
N ILE A 17 -7.07 -26.97 12.56
CA ILE A 17 -6.79 -26.52 11.20
C ILE A 17 -6.97 -25.00 11.15
N SER A 18 -5.91 -24.27 11.49
CA SER A 18 -5.77 -22.87 11.10
C SER A 18 -5.49 -22.85 9.61
N ALA A 19 -6.12 -21.93 8.88
CA ALA A 19 -5.83 -21.72 7.46
C ALA A 19 -4.30 -21.58 7.25
N PRO A 20 -3.75 -22.11 6.14
CA PRO A 20 -2.33 -21.96 5.85
C PRO A 20 -1.95 -20.47 5.86
N ASP A 21 -0.76 -20.16 6.40
CA ASP A 21 -0.25 -18.79 6.39
C ASP A 21 -0.23 -18.25 4.94
N PRO A 22 -0.65 -17.00 4.72
CA PRO A 22 -0.63 -16.42 3.38
C PRO A 22 0.82 -16.41 2.85
N PRO A 23 1.02 -16.64 1.54
CA PRO A 23 2.35 -16.61 0.95
C PRO A 23 3.01 -15.24 1.16
N PRO A 24 4.35 -15.17 1.24
CA PRO A 24 5.02 -13.92 1.47
C PRO A 24 4.78 -12.95 0.29
N PRO A 25 4.72 -11.63 0.52
CA PRO A 25 4.26 -10.70 -0.51
C PRO A 25 5.15 -10.59 -1.77
N TRP A 26 6.39 -11.04 -1.70
CA TRP A 26 7.28 -11.09 -2.87
C TRP A 26 6.97 -12.28 -3.80
N ARG A 27 6.27 -13.31 -3.33
CA ARG A 27 6.04 -14.56 -4.08
C ARG A 27 5.34 -14.36 -5.42
N PRO A 28 4.30 -13.50 -5.54
CA PRO A 28 3.66 -13.21 -6.82
C PRO A 28 4.53 -12.37 -7.78
N LEU A 29 5.64 -11.80 -7.30
CA LEU A 29 6.50 -10.91 -8.07
C LEU A 29 7.69 -11.61 -8.74
N VAL A 30 7.84 -12.91 -8.51
CA VAL A 30 8.92 -13.73 -9.06
C VAL A 30 8.36 -14.94 -9.78
N SER A 31 9.17 -15.55 -10.63
CA SER A 31 8.79 -16.76 -11.36
C SER A 31 8.25 -17.83 -10.39
N PRO A 32 7.13 -18.51 -10.71
CA PRO A 32 6.55 -19.56 -9.87
C PRO A 32 7.55 -20.68 -9.53
N ASN A 33 8.55 -20.89 -10.39
CA ASN A 33 9.60 -21.91 -10.23
C ASN A 33 10.77 -21.45 -9.36
N THR A 34 10.76 -20.20 -8.87
CA THR A 34 11.80 -19.69 -7.98
C THR A 34 11.80 -20.47 -6.67
N MET A 35 12.95 -21.01 -6.27
CA MET A 35 13.08 -21.75 -5.02
C MET A 35 13.38 -20.83 -3.85
N GLU A 36 12.62 -20.95 -2.78
CA GLU A 36 12.83 -20.20 -1.53
C GLU A 36 13.76 -21.00 -0.58
N LEU A 37 14.82 -20.36 -0.09
CA LEU A 37 15.84 -20.99 0.73
C LEU A 37 16.19 -20.12 1.94
N ASP A 38 15.81 -20.57 3.13
CA ASP A 38 16.23 -19.96 4.40
C ASP A 38 17.69 -20.30 4.69
N VAL A 39 18.58 -19.30 4.70
CA VAL A 39 20.02 -19.48 4.95
C VAL A 39 20.28 -19.60 6.47
N PRO A 40 20.69 -20.78 6.98
CA PRO A 40 20.79 -21.02 8.41
C PRO A 40 21.94 -20.25 9.08
N GLY A 41 21.77 -19.96 10.38
CA GLY A 41 22.80 -19.33 11.21
C GLY A 41 23.98 -20.26 11.56
N THR A 42 23.81 -21.59 11.52
CA THR A 42 24.86 -22.56 11.90
C THR A 42 25.67 -23.03 10.69
N ARG A 43 26.96 -23.35 10.89
CA ARG A 43 27.84 -23.83 9.80
C ARG A 43 27.40 -25.19 9.25
N ALA A 44 27.00 -26.12 10.12
CA ALA A 44 26.58 -27.46 9.72
C ALA A 44 25.34 -27.42 8.82
N ALA A 45 24.28 -26.72 9.24
CA ALA A 45 23.06 -26.60 8.44
C ALA A 45 23.31 -25.86 7.11
N ARG A 46 24.21 -24.87 7.09
CA ARG A 46 24.62 -24.23 5.82
C ARG A 46 25.33 -25.18 4.87
N ARG A 47 26.16 -26.11 5.38
CA ARG A 47 26.81 -27.11 4.52
C ARG A 47 25.79 -28.05 3.90
N THR A 48 24.81 -28.52 4.67
CA THR A 48 23.70 -29.33 4.14
C THR A 48 22.91 -28.59 3.07
N LEU A 49 22.54 -27.32 3.31
CA LEU A 49 21.84 -26.52 2.32
C LEU A 49 22.69 -26.28 1.06
N LEU A 50 24.00 -26.09 1.22
CA LEU A 50 24.93 -25.93 0.09
C LEU A 50 24.97 -27.18 -0.80
N GLU A 51 24.98 -28.37 -0.21
CA GLU A 51 24.92 -29.64 -0.94
C GLU A 51 23.60 -29.77 -1.71
N GLN A 52 22.47 -29.37 -1.11
CA GLN A 52 21.18 -29.33 -1.79
C GLN A 52 21.15 -28.37 -2.99
N ILE A 53 21.71 -27.16 -2.84
CA ILE A 53 21.75 -26.17 -3.93
C ILE A 53 22.61 -26.64 -5.11
N ARG A 54 23.75 -27.29 -4.82
CA ARG A 54 24.64 -27.83 -5.87
C ARG A 54 24.00 -28.96 -6.67
N ALA A 55 22.98 -29.62 -6.13
CA ALA A 55 22.20 -30.63 -6.84
C ALA A 55 21.07 -30.02 -7.70
N LEU A 56 20.83 -28.70 -7.61
CA LEU A 56 19.82 -28.05 -8.42
C LEU A 56 20.28 -27.92 -9.88
N PRO A 57 19.34 -27.92 -10.84
CA PRO A 57 19.64 -27.60 -12.23
C PRO A 57 20.36 -26.26 -12.37
N ALA A 58 21.16 -26.14 -13.42
CA ALA A 58 21.76 -24.89 -13.85
C ALA A 58 20.67 -23.82 -14.11
N ALA A 59 21.01 -22.55 -13.86
CA ALA A 59 20.10 -21.41 -14.05
C ALA A 59 18.76 -21.53 -13.30
N THR A 60 18.74 -22.24 -12.18
CA THR A 60 17.58 -22.28 -11.28
C THR A 60 17.46 -20.93 -10.56
N SER A 61 16.29 -20.29 -10.65
CA SER A 61 15.99 -19.08 -9.89
C SER A 61 15.86 -19.41 -8.41
N VAL A 62 16.58 -18.67 -7.57
CA VAL A 62 16.63 -18.87 -6.13
C VAL A 62 16.45 -17.56 -5.38
N ILE A 63 15.71 -17.62 -4.29
CA ILE A 63 15.60 -16.58 -3.28
C ILE A 63 16.25 -17.07 -2.00
N LEU A 64 17.26 -16.34 -1.55
CA LEU A 64 17.92 -16.58 -0.28
C LEU A 64 17.37 -15.61 0.78
N ILE A 65 16.91 -16.14 1.90
CA ILE A 65 16.38 -15.35 3.01
C ILE A 65 17.28 -15.52 4.22
N SER A 66 17.61 -14.43 4.91
CA SER A 66 18.31 -14.49 6.18
C SER A 66 17.84 -13.40 7.12
N GLY A 67 17.45 -13.81 8.33
CA GLY A 67 17.13 -12.92 9.44
C GLY A 67 18.30 -12.79 10.43
N GLY A 68 18.49 -11.59 10.96
CA GLY A 68 19.44 -11.29 12.04
C GLY A 68 20.56 -10.32 11.65
N VAL A 69 21.35 -9.91 12.65
CA VAL A 69 22.50 -9.01 12.47
C VAL A 69 23.56 -9.70 11.62
N GLY A 70 24.11 -8.99 10.61
CA GLY A 70 25.14 -9.53 9.72
C GLY A 70 24.60 -10.44 8.59
N SER A 71 23.28 -10.54 8.43
CA SER A 71 22.60 -11.30 7.37
C SER A 71 23.10 -10.94 5.97
N ARG A 72 23.43 -9.67 5.71
CA ARG A 72 24.03 -9.24 4.42
C ARG A 72 25.33 -9.98 4.09
N GLY A 73 26.28 -9.97 5.02
CA GLY A 73 27.56 -10.65 4.83
C GLY A 73 27.42 -12.17 4.83
N LEU A 74 26.41 -12.71 5.53
CA LEU A 74 26.07 -14.12 5.50
C LEU A 74 25.55 -14.55 4.11
N LEU A 75 24.55 -13.85 3.58
CA LEU A 75 23.95 -14.15 2.28
C LEU A 75 24.97 -14.08 1.16
N ARG A 76 25.78 -13.02 1.10
CA ARG A 76 26.82 -12.88 0.05
C ARG A 76 27.86 -14.00 0.09
N ARG A 77 28.33 -14.37 1.29
CA ARG A 77 29.30 -15.47 1.45
C ARG A 77 28.69 -16.83 1.11
N PHE A 78 27.43 -17.02 1.46
CA PHE A 78 26.70 -18.24 1.14
C PHE A 78 26.46 -18.36 -0.37
N ALA A 79 25.89 -17.32 -1.00
CA ALA A 79 25.66 -17.27 -2.44
C ALA A 79 26.93 -17.54 -3.23
N LYS A 80 28.05 -16.88 -2.87
CA LYS A 80 29.36 -17.13 -3.50
C LYS A 80 29.80 -18.60 -3.37
N SER A 81 29.67 -19.19 -2.18
CA SER A 81 30.03 -20.60 -1.94
C SER A 81 29.15 -21.58 -2.72
N ALA A 82 27.90 -21.19 -2.97
CA ALA A 82 26.87 -21.95 -3.68
C ALA A 82 26.91 -21.77 -5.20
N GLY A 83 27.79 -20.90 -5.73
CA GLY A 83 27.80 -20.59 -7.15
C GLY A 83 26.53 -19.85 -7.61
N ILE A 84 25.90 -19.09 -6.72
CA ILE A 84 24.72 -18.28 -7.05
C ILE A 84 25.18 -16.89 -7.48
N THR A 85 24.79 -16.49 -8.68
CA THR A 85 24.93 -15.11 -9.15
C THR A 85 23.74 -14.30 -8.63
N VAL A 86 23.98 -13.49 -7.61
CA VAL A 86 22.96 -12.59 -7.04
C VAL A 86 22.70 -11.45 -8.01
N SER A 87 21.46 -11.32 -8.45
CA SER A 87 21.00 -10.24 -9.32
C SER A 87 20.52 -9.03 -8.52
N ARG A 88 19.82 -9.26 -7.40
CA ARG A 88 19.25 -8.20 -6.55
C ARG A 88 19.28 -8.57 -5.07
N GLU A 89 19.39 -7.55 -4.21
CA GLU A 89 19.30 -7.68 -2.75
C GLU A 89 18.23 -6.73 -2.22
N TYR A 90 17.44 -7.16 -1.23
CA TYR A 90 16.35 -6.38 -0.63
C TYR A 90 16.43 -6.35 0.90
N LEU A 91 15.93 -5.25 1.47
CA LEU A 91 15.69 -5.00 2.89
C LEU A 91 14.24 -5.36 3.23
N GLY A 92 13.99 -6.28 4.17
CA GLY A 92 12.65 -6.53 4.70
C GLY A 92 12.33 -5.65 5.92
N ILE A 93 11.31 -4.78 5.83
CA ILE A 93 10.94 -3.79 6.86
C ILE A 93 9.48 -4.02 7.30
N PRO A 94 9.11 -3.90 8.60
CA PRO A 94 9.93 -3.58 9.77
C PRO A 94 10.47 -4.79 10.56
N ALA A 95 10.05 -6.02 10.27
CA ALA A 95 10.39 -7.19 11.08
C ALA A 95 10.71 -8.44 10.25
N ALA A 96 11.44 -9.39 10.86
CA ALA A 96 12.03 -10.51 10.15
C ALA A 96 11.06 -11.61 9.71
N ALA A 97 9.96 -11.79 10.43
CA ALA A 97 8.99 -12.85 10.19
C ALA A 97 7.79 -12.41 9.32
N SER A 98 7.55 -11.10 9.17
CA SER A 98 6.45 -10.56 8.38
C SER A 98 6.80 -9.15 7.87
N PRO A 99 7.68 -9.03 6.87
CA PRO A 99 7.98 -7.75 6.25
C PRO A 99 6.74 -7.23 5.51
N THR A 100 6.42 -5.95 5.70
CA THR A 100 5.35 -5.25 4.99
C THR A 100 5.88 -4.41 3.83
N CYS A 101 7.20 -4.25 3.75
CA CYS A 101 7.89 -3.59 2.63
C CYS A 101 9.19 -4.33 2.30
N TYR A 102 9.53 -4.39 1.01
CA TYR A 102 10.84 -4.81 0.52
C TYR A 102 11.47 -3.66 -0.26
N VAL A 103 12.62 -3.19 0.19
CA VAL A 103 13.33 -2.07 -0.45
C VAL A 103 14.60 -2.61 -1.06
N GLU A 104 14.83 -2.43 -2.37
CA GLU A 104 16.10 -2.84 -2.97
C GLU A 104 17.27 -2.16 -2.23
N ASP A 105 18.33 -2.91 -1.93
CA ASP A 105 19.54 -2.39 -1.26
C ASP A 105 20.36 -1.58 -2.27
N THR A 106 19.80 -0.47 -2.73
CA THR A 106 20.44 0.55 -3.58
C THR A 106 20.25 1.94 -2.98
N PRO A 107 21.17 2.89 -3.22
CA PRO A 107 21.05 4.26 -2.71
C PRO A 107 19.73 4.94 -3.06
N GLU A 108 19.26 4.73 -4.29
CA GLU A 108 18.07 5.35 -4.88
C GLU A 108 16.80 4.85 -4.16
N ALA A 109 16.61 3.52 -4.10
CA ALA A 109 15.44 2.91 -3.47
C ALA A 109 15.37 3.19 -1.96
N VAL A 110 16.51 3.11 -1.26
CA VAL A 110 16.56 3.41 0.18
C VAL A 110 16.28 4.89 0.45
N ARG A 111 16.85 5.80 -0.34
CA ARG A 111 16.60 7.24 -0.20
C ARG A 111 15.12 7.56 -0.40
N TYR A 112 14.52 7.03 -1.47
CA TYR A 112 13.11 7.23 -1.75
C TYR A 112 12.23 6.68 -0.61
N PHE A 113 12.48 5.45 -0.17
CA PHE A 113 11.69 4.84 0.91
C PHE A 113 11.73 5.67 2.21
N VAL A 114 12.93 6.10 2.64
CA VAL A 114 13.08 6.89 3.88
C VAL A 114 12.43 8.27 3.74
N SER A 115 12.54 8.89 2.56
CA SER A 115 12.04 10.26 2.35
C SER A 115 10.52 10.29 2.22
N HIS A 116 9.96 9.39 1.41
CA HIS A 116 8.58 9.49 0.92
C HIS A 116 7.64 8.41 1.46
N VAL A 117 8.13 7.19 1.72
CA VAL A 117 7.26 6.06 2.09
C VAL A 117 7.16 5.87 3.61
N LEU A 118 8.26 6.06 4.32
CA LEU A 118 8.34 5.77 5.75
C LEU A 118 7.43 6.71 6.55
N ALA A 119 6.22 6.24 6.86
CA ALA A 119 5.32 6.82 7.84
C ALA A 119 5.59 6.17 9.20
N LEU A 120 5.84 6.97 10.24
CA LEU A 120 6.07 6.44 11.58
C LEU A 120 4.75 6.00 12.21
N PRO A 121 4.61 4.74 12.63
CA PRO A 121 3.67 4.41 13.68
C PRO A 121 4.37 4.69 15.01
N ARG A 122 3.80 5.60 15.80
CA ARG A 122 4.06 5.80 17.25
C ARG A 122 5.46 6.34 17.59
N GLY A 123 5.55 7.65 17.77
CA GLY A 123 6.72 8.27 18.40
C GLY A 123 6.34 9.55 19.13
N GLY A 124 6.75 9.68 20.40
CA GLY A 124 6.80 10.98 21.07
C GLY A 124 7.85 11.89 20.43
N MET A 125 7.94 13.14 20.91
CA MET A 125 8.79 14.21 20.35
C MET A 125 10.20 13.76 19.96
N ALA A 126 10.87 12.92 20.76
CA ALA A 126 12.21 12.40 20.49
C ALA A 126 12.30 11.51 19.24
N ALA A 127 11.34 10.60 19.03
CA ALA A 127 11.33 9.72 17.86
C ALA A 127 10.96 10.48 16.57
N SER A 128 10.06 11.45 16.67
CA SER A 128 9.75 12.36 15.55
C SER A 128 10.93 13.26 15.20
N ALA A 129 11.70 13.76 16.18
CA ALA A 129 12.89 14.57 15.94
C ALA A 129 14.03 13.75 15.30
N VAL A 130 14.27 12.53 15.77
CA VAL A 130 15.24 11.61 15.16
C VAL A 130 14.88 11.31 13.71
N LEU A 131 13.59 11.13 13.38
CA LEU A 131 13.19 10.91 12.00
C LEU A 131 13.19 12.20 11.16
N ALA A 132 12.80 13.35 11.70
CA ALA A 132 12.96 14.62 11.00
C ALA A 132 14.44 14.83 10.64
N GLY A 133 15.35 14.49 11.55
CA GLY A 133 16.79 14.40 11.29
C GLY A 133 17.15 13.36 10.22
N ALA A 134 16.59 12.14 10.29
CA ALA A 134 16.82 11.09 9.30
C ALA A 134 16.31 11.46 7.89
N ARG A 135 15.15 12.12 7.77
CA ARG A 135 14.63 12.68 6.51
C ARG A 135 15.49 13.82 6.01
N ALA A 136 15.85 14.76 6.90
CA ALA A 136 16.69 15.90 6.55
C ALA A 136 18.07 15.46 6.07
N ALA A 137 18.66 14.42 6.69
CA ALA A 137 19.96 13.90 6.27
C ALA A 137 19.87 12.76 5.25
N ALA A 138 18.70 12.15 4.98
CA ALA A 138 18.51 11.33 3.77
C ALA A 138 18.65 12.18 2.48
N ARG A 139 18.37 13.50 2.57
CA ARG A 139 18.70 14.49 1.53
C ARG A 139 20.21 14.72 1.38
N PHE A 140 21.01 14.37 2.38
CA PHE A 140 22.46 14.52 2.44
C PHE A 140 23.14 13.17 2.70
N SER A 141 23.31 12.36 1.65
CA SER A 141 24.24 11.20 1.63
C SER A 141 24.30 10.38 2.93
N TRP A 142 23.16 10.08 3.56
CA TRP A 142 23.15 9.31 4.81
C TRP A 142 23.84 7.95 4.57
N PRO A 143 24.75 7.48 5.45
CA PRO A 143 25.49 6.27 5.18
C PRO A 143 24.54 5.06 5.12
N ARG A 144 24.49 4.42 3.94
CA ARG A 144 23.87 3.10 3.63
C ARG A 144 24.08 2.04 4.71
N ASN A 145 25.13 2.21 5.51
CA ASN A 145 25.53 1.35 6.62
C ASN A 145 24.53 1.31 7.79
N PHE A 146 23.71 2.34 8.03
CA PHE A 146 22.86 2.36 9.24
C PHE A 146 21.59 1.50 9.10
N LEU A 147 20.70 1.76 8.12
CA LEU A 147 19.59 0.85 7.81
C LEU A 147 20.09 -0.54 7.37
N GLY A 148 21.24 -0.56 6.67
CA GLY A 148 21.99 -1.77 6.30
C GLY A 148 22.38 -2.69 7.47
N ALA A 149 22.71 -2.10 8.63
CA ALA A 149 23.15 -2.85 9.81
C ALA A 149 22.01 -3.17 10.78
N VAL A 150 20.96 -2.35 10.80
CA VAL A 150 19.88 -2.42 11.81
C VAL A 150 18.66 -3.21 11.32
N VAL A 151 18.43 -3.31 10.00
CA VAL A 151 17.31 -4.11 9.46
C VAL A 151 17.68 -5.60 9.46
N PRO A 152 16.96 -6.45 10.21
CA PRO A 152 17.36 -7.84 10.44
C PRO A 152 17.17 -8.73 9.22
N THR A 153 16.18 -8.48 8.36
CA THR A 153 15.89 -9.38 7.24
C THR A 153 16.45 -8.89 5.92
N ARG A 154 17.12 -9.82 5.24
CA ARG A 154 17.68 -9.66 3.91
C ARG A 154 17.11 -10.73 3.00
N ILE A 155 16.83 -10.34 1.78
CA ILE A 155 16.45 -11.22 0.69
C ILE A 155 17.46 -11.01 -0.44
N ALA A 156 18.00 -12.09 -1.01
CA ALA A 156 18.82 -12.04 -2.21
C ALA A 156 18.19 -12.90 -3.30
N LEU A 157 17.91 -12.29 -4.44
CA LEU A 157 17.42 -12.96 -5.65
C LEU A 157 18.62 -13.26 -6.55
N GLY A 158 18.69 -14.46 -7.10
CA GLY A 158 19.76 -14.85 -8.00
C GLY A 158 19.48 -16.13 -8.78
N LEU A 159 20.46 -16.52 -9.59
CA LEU A 159 20.43 -17.75 -10.38
C LEU A 159 21.59 -18.64 -9.96
N THR A 160 21.37 -19.96 -9.88
CA THR A 160 22.47 -20.92 -9.81
C THR A 160 23.33 -20.81 -11.07
N ALA A 161 24.64 -21.01 -10.94
CA ALA A 161 25.56 -20.90 -12.07
C ALA A 161 25.06 -21.68 -13.30
N PRO A 162 25.24 -21.13 -14.51
CA PRO A 162 25.07 -21.94 -15.69
C PRO A 162 26.04 -23.13 -15.56
N GLY A 163 25.54 -24.36 -15.70
CA GLY A 163 26.39 -25.49 -16.04
C GLY A 163 26.98 -25.26 -17.43
N ASP A 164 27.67 -26.25 -17.99
CA ASP A 164 28.24 -26.19 -19.35
C ASP A 164 27.17 -26.10 -20.48
N ALA A 165 25.95 -25.64 -20.18
CA ALA A 165 24.89 -25.38 -21.14
C ALA A 165 25.14 -24.06 -21.88
N GLU A 166 25.03 -24.14 -23.21
CA GLU A 166 25.20 -23.08 -24.21
C GLU A 166 24.72 -21.68 -23.76
N PRO A 167 25.52 -20.60 -24.00
CA PRO A 167 25.24 -19.22 -23.58
C PRO A 167 24.14 -18.51 -24.39
N GLY A 168 23.06 -19.22 -24.75
CA GLY A 168 21.92 -18.69 -25.51
C GLY A 168 20.58 -18.68 -24.75
N ALA A 169 20.50 -19.34 -23.58
CA ALA A 169 19.27 -19.48 -22.80
C ALA A 169 19.30 -18.70 -21.48
N ALA A 170 19.93 -17.52 -21.46
CA ALA A 170 19.68 -16.55 -20.39
C ALA A 170 18.23 -16.06 -20.53
N THR A 171 17.33 -16.86 -19.97
CA THR A 171 15.90 -16.60 -19.84
C THR A 171 15.70 -15.16 -19.41
N GLN A 172 15.05 -14.36 -20.27
CA GLN A 172 14.44 -13.10 -19.85
C GLN A 172 13.65 -13.41 -18.59
N SER A 173 14.12 -12.90 -17.45
CA SER A 173 13.47 -13.20 -16.19
C SER A 173 12.06 -12.61 -16.25
N SER A 174 11.05 -13.47 -16.10
CA SER A 174 9.64 -13.08 -15.97
C SER A 174 9.32 -12.49 -14.58
N ASP A 175 10.35 -12.21 -13.78
CA ASP A 175 10.21 -11.63 -12.46
C ASP A 175 9.68 -10.19 -12.59
N LEU A 176 8.41 -10.02 -12.23
CA LEU A 176 7.74 -8.71 -12.21
C LEU A 176 8.47 -7.71 -11.29
N ILE A 177 9.22 -8.17 -10.29
CA ILE A 177 10.02 -7.30 -9.40
C ILE A 177 11.25 -6.68 -10.08
N ALA A 178 11.68 -7.22 -11.23
CA ALA A 178 12.96 -6.90 -11.84
C ALA A 178 12.79 -6.27 -13.23
N MET A 179 12.78 -4.94 -13.28
CA MET A 179 12.82 -4.18 -14.53
C MET A 179 14.24 -3.72 -14.86
N ALA A 180 14.66 -3.90 -16.11
CA ALA A 180 15.99 -3.53 -16.56
C ALA A 180 16.23 -2.02 -16.40
N GLY A 181 17.38 -1.63 -15.85
CA GLY A 181 17.72 -0.22 -15.61
C GLY A 181 16.92 0.47 -14.50
N MET A 182 16.15 -0.28 -13.70
CA MET A 182 15.37 0.28 -12.58
C MET A 182 15.58 -0.48 -11.27
N HIS A 183 15.43 0.23 -10.17
CA HIS A 183 15.41 -0.25 -8.79
C HIS A 183 13.98 -0.34 -8.28
N SER A 184 13.69 -1.28 -7.39
CA SER A 184 12.31 -1.48 -6.91
C SER A 184 12.09 -1.26 -5.41
N VAL A 185 10.91 -0.72 -5.09
CA VAL A 185 10.37 -0.65 -3.73
C VAL A 185 9.02 -1.36 -3.73
N VAL A 186 8.92 -2.47 -3.01
CA VAL A 186 7.72 -3.28 -2.85
C VAL A 186 6.98 -2.88 -1.59
N LEU A 187 5.70 -2.55 -1.74
CA LEU A 187 4.77 -2.19 -0.68
C LEU A 187 3.69 -3.26 -0.58
N ALA A 188 3.68 -3.96 0.55
CA ALA A 188 2.74 -5.02 0.89
C ALA A 188 2.07 -4.71 2.23
N LEU A 189 1.39 -3.57 2.27
CA LEU A 189 0.83 -2.99 3.49
C LEU A 189 -0.56 -3.55 3.84
N SER A 190 -1.25 -4.17 2.87
CA SER A 190 -2.62 -4.63 3.05
C SER A 190 -2.68 -6.05 3.61
N LYS A 191 -3.52 -6.23 4.64
CA LYS A 191 -3.94 -7.55 5.17
C LYS A 191 -5.37 -7.90 4.73
N ASP A 192 -5.91 -7.15 3.76
CA ASP A 192 -7.27 -7.31 3.25
C ASP A 192 -7.38 -8.59 2.40
N PRO A 193 -8.52 -9.29 2.38
CA PRO A 193 -8.81 -10.35 1.40
C PRO A 193 -8.61 -9.94 -0.08
N ASN A 194 -8.65 -8.65 -0.41
CA ASN A 194 -8.30 -8.09 -1.72
C ASN A 194 -6.84 -7.61 -1.81
N ALA A 195 -5.92 -8.24 -1.09
CA ALA A 195 -4.52 -7.82 -1.06
C ALA A 195 -3.95 -7.65 -2.48
N LYS A 196 -3.30 -6.51 -2.68
CA LYS A 196 -2.48 -6.21 -3.85
C LYS A 196 -1.08 -5.92 -3.35
N VAL A 197 -0.11 -6.25 -4.18
CA VAL A 197 1.28 -5.85 -3.97
C VAL A 197 1.58 -4.69 -4.89
N THR A 198 2.06 -3.57 -4.35
CA THR A 198 2.48 -2.43 -5.17
C THR A 198 3.99 -2.42 -5.29
N VAL A 199 4.52 -2.27 -6.49
CA VAL A 199 5.94 -2.14 -6.78
C VAL A 199 6.17 -0.78 -7.42
N LEU A 200 7.03 0.03 -6.83
CA LEU A 200 7.49 1.29 -7.39
C LEU A 200 8.83 1.08 -8.08
N PHE A 201 8.98 1.54 -9.32
CA PHE A 201 10.22 1.43 -10.07
C PHE A 201 10.89 2.79 -10.22
N ILE A 202 12.15 2.86 -9.80
CA ILE A 202 13.00 4.05 -9.78
C ILE A 202 14.11 3.82 -10.81
N PRO A 203 14.17 4.60 -11.90
CA PRO A 203 15.26 4.50 -12.87
C PRO A 203 16.63 4.66 -12.22
N SER A 204 17.63 3.95 -12.71
CA SER A 204 19.01 4.14 -12.27
C SER A 204 19.47 5.58 -12.52
N GLY A 205 20.00 6.22 -11.48
CA GLY A 205 20.38 7.63 -11.51
C GLY A 205 19.25 8.62 -11.20
N SER A 206 18.00 8.15 -11.05
CA SER A 206 16.87 8.95 -10.56
C SER A 206 16.70 8.82 -9.04
N SER A 207 16.07 9.82 -8.43
CA SER A 207 15.62 9.77 -7.03
C SER A 207 14.13 9.49 -6.86
N GLU A 208 13.38 9.49 -7.96
CA GLU A 208 11.93 9.38 -7.97
C GLU A 208 11.46 8.21 -8.83
N PRO A 209 10.35 7.55 -8.47
CA PRO A 209 9.77 6.50 -9.28
C PRO A 209 9.15 7.10 -10.55
N GLU A 210 9.25 6.35 -11.64
CA GLU A 210 8.57 6.67 -12.90
C GLU A 210 7.38 5.75 -13.17
N LEU A 211 7.43 4.53 -12.64
CA LEU A 211 6.37 3.53 -12.82
C LEU A 211 5.93 2.96 -11.47
N ALA A 212 4.64 2.66 -11.40
CA ALA A 212 4.03 1.89 -10.33
C ALA A 212 3.34 0.67 -10.94
N MET A 213 3.55 -0.51 -10.37
CA MET A 213 2.88 -1.73 -10.76
C MET A 213 2.10 -2.28 -9.58
N LYS A 214 0.81 -2.54 -9.77
CA LYS A 214 -0.01 -3.28 -8.82
C LYS A 214 -0.17 -4.70 -9.31
N VAL A 215 0.13 -5.67 -8.46
CA VAL A 215 0.01 -7.11 -8.75
C VAL A 215 -1.10 -7.68 -7.88
N ALA A 216 -2.06 -8.34 -8.52
CA ALA A 216 -3.17 -9.01 -7.86
C ALA A 216 -2.70 -10.33 -7.23
N THR A 217 -3.11 -10.57 -5.98
CA THR A 217 -2.83 -11.85 -5.31
C THR A 217 -4.06 -12.73 -5.16
N THR A 218 -5.23 -12.25 -5.60
CA THR A 218 -6.53 -12.95 -5.58
C THR A 218 -7.34 -12.59 -6.82
N GLU A 219 -8.34 -13.40 -7.17
CA GLU A 219 -9.25 -13.12 -8.30
C GLU A 219 -10.02 -11.80 -8.12
N SER A 220 -10.46 -11.51 -6.90
CA SER A 220 -11.11 -10.23 -6.57
C SER A 220 -10.16 -9.04 -6.78
N ALA A 221 -8.87 -9.20 -6.44
CA ALA A 221 -7.87 -8.19 -6.74
C ALA A 221 -7.66 -8.01 -8.26
N GLN A 222 -7.73 -9.08 -9.06
CA GLN A 222 -7.66 -8.98 -10.53
C GLN A 222 -8.83 -8.17 -11.09
N ALA A 223 -10.06 -8.46 -10.64
CA ALA A 223 -11.24 -7.69 -11.04
C ALA A 223 -11.10 -6.21 -10.68
N SER A 224 -10.53 -5.92 -9.50
CA SER A 224 -10.27 -4.56 -9.04
C SER A 224 -9.21 -3.83 -9.90
N LEU A 225 -8.16 -4.53 -10.35
CA LEU A 225 -7.18 -3.97 -11.29
C LEU A 225 -7.79 -3.70 -12.67
N ALA A 226 -8.66 -4.59 -13.15
CA ALA A 226 -9.37 -4.40 -14.42
C ALA A 226 -10.33 -3.19 -14.35
N ALA A 227 -11.02 -2.99 -13.22
CA ALA A 227 -11.84 -1.82 -12.98
C ALA A 227 -11.00 -0.54 -12.97
N GLU A 228 -9.88 -0.53 -12.24
CA GLU A 228 -8.96 0.61 -12.20
C GLU A 228 -8.43 0.97 -13.59
N ARG A 229 -7.96 -0.02 -14.37
CA ARG A 229 -7.49 0.19 -15.74
C ARG A 229 -8.55 0.88 -16.61
N ARG A 230 -9.79 0.37 -16.56
CA ARG A 230 -10.90 0.92 -17.35
C ARG A 230 -11.14 2.38 -17.00
N VAL A 231 -11.24 2.68 -15.71
CA VAL A 231 -11.47 4.05 -15.23
C VAL A 231 -10.35 4.99 -15.65
N LEU A 232 -9.08 4.58 -15.52
CA LEU A 232 -7.95 5.41 -15.93
C LEU A 232 -7.96 5.73 -17.44
N VAL A 233 -8.32 4.75 -18.28
CA VAL A 233 -8.47 4.94 -19.74
C VAL A 233 -9.62 5.90 -20.07
N GLU A 234 -10.77 5.73 -19.41
CA GLU A 234 -11.93 6.60 -19.60
C GLU A 234 -11.64 8.04 -19.15
N LEU A 235 -11.02 8.23 -17.98
CA LEU A 235 -10.64 9.55 -17.46
C LEU A 235 -9.65 10.25 -18.40
N ARG A 236 -8.69 9.52 -18.98
CA ARG A 236 -7.72 10.07 -19.94
C ARG A 236 -8.39 10.69 -21.16
N SER A 237 -9.53 10.17 -21.57
CA SER A 237 -10.30 10.65 -22.73
C SER A 237 -11.24 11.81 -22.38
N ALA A 238 -11.58 11.99 -21.08
CA ALA A 238 -12.60 12.93 -20.63
C ALA A 238 -12.04 14.19 -19.96
N LEU A 239 -10.83 14.16 -19.42
CA LEU A 239 -10.31 15.20 -18.54
C LEU A 239 -9.25 16.09 -19.21
N PRO A 240 -9.11 17.35 -18.76
CA PRO A 240 -8.04 18.24 -19.21
C PRO A 240 -6.66 17.80 -18.70
N GLY A 241 -5.62 18.16 -19.43
CA GLY A 241 -4.25 17.70 -19.21
C GLY A 241 -3.66 18.05 -17.83
N ASP A 242 -4.03 19.20 -17.26
CA ASP A 242 -3.56 19.66 -15.97
C ASP A 242 -4.18 18.91 -14.78
N VAL A 243 -5.38 18.34 -14.95
CA VAL A 243 -5.98 17.38 -14.00
C VAL A 243 -5.37 16.00 -14.21
N LEU A 244 -5.21 15.58 -15.47
CA LEU A 244 -4.58 14.30 -15.83
C LEU A 244 -3.13 14.17 -15.33
N ALA A 245 -2.40 15.28 -15.18
CA ALA A 245 -1.06 15.28 -14.58
C ALA A 245 -1.06 14.79 -13.12
N THR A 246 -2.20 14.81 -12.44
CA THR A 246 -2.37 14.34 -11.05
C THR A 246 -3.01 12.94 -10.96
N ILE A 247 -3.19 12.25 -12.08
CA ILE A 247 -3.85 10.95 -12.19
C ILE A 247 -2.89 9.97 -12.90
N PRO A 248 -2.72 8.72 -12.44
CA PRO A 248 -1.80 7.78 -13.07
C PRO A 248 -2.26 7.47 -14.50
N ALA A 249 -1.34 7.51 -15.47
CA ALA A 249 -1.61 7.02 -16.82
C ALA A 249 -1.24 5.54 -16.90
N VAL A 250 -2.07 4.74 -17.58
CA VAL A 250 -1.76 3.33 -17.86
C VAL A 250 -0.54 3.25 -18.78
N SER A 251 0.41 2.38 -18.44
CA SER A 251 1.57 2.07 -19.26
C SER A 251 1.50 0.61 -19.72
N GLU A 252 1.89 0.36 -20.97
CA GLU A 252 2.07 -0.99 -21.47
C GLU A 252 3.47 -1.49 -21.11
N LEU A 253 3.57 -2.72 -20.60
CA LEU A 253 4.82 -3.44 -20.41
C LEU A 253 4.70 -4.81 -21.08
N PRO A 254 5.58 -5.18 -22.02
CA PRO A 254 5.41 -6.39 -22.84
C PRO A 254 5.39 -7.71 -22.07
N HIS A 255 5.85 -7.72 -20.80
CA HIS A 255 6.10 -8.94 -20.03
C HIS A 255 5.20 -9.10 -18.80
N ALA A 256 4.31 -8.15 -18.53
CA ALA A 256 3.39 -8.21 -17.38
C ALA A 256 2.04 -8.81 -17.83
N PRO A 257 1.58 -9.94 -17.26
CA PRO A 257 0.26 -10.48 -17.60
C PRO A 257 -0.83 -9.48 -17.25
N GLU A 258 -1.59 -9.00 -18.24
CA GLU A 258 -2.54 -7.89 -18.07
C GLU A 258 -3.61 -8.13 -16.99
N HIS A 259 -3.98 -9.39 -16.78
CA HIS A 259 -4.96 -9.80 -15.78
C HIS A 259 -4.39 -9.87 -14.36
N LEU A 260 -3.06 -9.99 -14.22
CA LEU A 260 -2.38 -10.07 -12.92
C LEU A 260 -1.77 -8.73 -12.50
N ALA A 261 -1.46 -7.85 -13.46
CA ALA A 261 -0.76 -6.61 -13.17
C ALA A 261 -1.34 -5.40 -13.90
N LEU A 262 -1.42 -4.29 -13.18
CA LEU A 262 -1.68 -2.96 -13.72
C LEU A 262 -0.42 -2.13 -13.54
N VAL A 263 0.09 -1.59 -14.64
CA VAL A 263 1.27 -0.73 -14.64
C VAL A 263 0.82 0.67 -15.03
N THR A 264 1.23 1.64 -14.23
CA THR A 264 0.91 3.05 -14.43
C THR A 264 2.14 3.93 -14.23
N THR A 265 2.07 5.18 -14.68
CA THR A 265 3.02 6.21 -14.28
C THR A 265 2.97 6.38 -12.77
N ALA A 266 4.14 6.41 -12.13
CA ALA A 266 4.23 6.81 -10.74
C ALA A 266 4.02 8.33 -10.63
N LEU A 267 3.15 8.73 -9.71
CA LEU A 267 2.90 10.13 -9.41
C LEU A 267 3.87 10.61 -8.33
N GLN A 268 4.30 11.86 -8.46
CA GLN A 268 5.24 12.48 -7.54
C GLN A 268 4.54 12.93 -6.26
N GLY A 269 5.25 12.90 -5.13
CA GLY A 269 4.80 13.46 -3.86
C GLY A 269 4.87 12.49 -2.69
N THR A 270 4.57 13.00 -1.50
CA THR A 270 4.53 12.24 -0.25
C THR A 270 3.08 11.89 0.09
N PRO A 271 2.74 10.64 0.44
CA PRO A 271 1.39 10.29 0.89
C PRO A 271 0.92 11.19 2.05
N MET A 272 -0.31 11.71 1.97
CA MET A 272 -0.90 12.54 3.03
C MET A 272 -0.97 11.79 4.36
N THR A 273 -1.00 10.45 4.36
CA THR A 273 -0.86 9.61 5.56
C THR A 273 0.38 9.91 6.39
N VAL A 274 1.50 10.27 5.75
CA VAL A 274 2.74 10.67 6.45
C VAL A 274 2.48 11.91 7.31
N ARG A 275 1.83 12.92 6.74
CA ARG A 275 1.47 14.16 7.41
C ARG A 275 0.40 13.90 8.48
N TYR A 276 -0.65 13.17 8.12
CA TYR A 276 -1.75 12.79 9.00
C TYR A 276 -1.26 12.06 10.27
N HIS A 277 -0.29 11.16 10.12
CA HIS A 277 0.29 10.41 11.22
C HIS A 277 1.45 11.13 11.95
N SER A 278 1.80 12.35 11.52
CA SER A 278 2.83 13.13 12.20
C SER A 278 2.34 13.62 13.57
N TRP A 279 3.30 13.91 14.45
CA TRP A 279 3.04 14.26 15.84
C TRP A 279 2.11 15.47 15.97
N HIS A 280 1.02 15.33 16.74
CA HIS A 280 -0.01 16.35 16.96
C HIS A 280 -0.73 16.90 15.71
N HIS A 281 -0.54 16.33 14.52
CA HIS A 281 -1.18 16.86 13.30
C HIS A 281 -2.71 16.91 13.43
N VAL A 282 -3.34 15.78 13.77
CA VAL A 282 -4.80 15.70 13.94
C VAL A 282 -5.32 16.50 15.13
N ALA A 283 -4.46 16.80 16.11
CA ALA A 283 -4.79 17.65 17.25
C ALA A 283 -4.74 19.15 16.92
N SER A 284 -4.17 19.54 15.76
CA SER A 284 -4.08 20.92 15.29
C SER A 284 -5.23 21.27 14.34
N PRO A 285 -6.19 22.12 14.75
CA PRO A 285 -7.31 22.50 13.87
C PRO A 285 -6.85 23.20 12.59
N ALA A 286 -5.74 23.93 12.63
CA ALA A 286 -5.18 24.60 11.45
C ALA A 286 -4.64 23.57 10.44
N ALA A 287 -3.92 22.56 10.93
CA ALA A 287 -3.36 21.52 10.06
C ALA A 287 -4.46 20.65 9.45
N VAL A 288 -5.47 20.27 10.23
CA VAL A 288 -6.65 19.54 9.71
C VAL A 288 -7.41 20.39 8.68
N ARG A 289 -7.66 21.69 8.95
CA ARG A 289 -8.29 22.57 7.96
C ARG A 289 -7.51 22.65 6.66
N GLN A 290 -6.18 22.64 6.74
CA GLN A 290 -5.33 22.67 5.56
C GLN A 290 -5.49 21.40 4.71
N ASP A 291 -5.55 20.22 5.33
CA ASP A 291 -5.79 18.96 4.62
C ASP A 291 -7.15 18.96 3.90
N PHE A 292 -8.20 19.42 4.59
CA PHE A 292 -9.53 19.57 3.99
C PHE A 292 -9.52 20.59 2.84
N ALA A 293 -8.83 21.72 3.00
CA ALA A 293 -8.73 22.72 1.95
C ALA A 293 -7.96 22.21 0.72
N MET A 294 -6.93 21.38 0.90
CA MET A 294 -6.23 20.72 -0.20
C MET A 294 -7.15 19.76 -0.95
N ALA A 295 -7.85 18.89 -0.21
CA ALA A 295 -8.83 17.94 -0.76
C ALA A 295 -9.97 18.65 -1.50
N GLU A 296 -10.53 19.72 -0.92
CA GLU A 296 -11.59 20.53 -1.51
C GLU A 296 -11.15 21.20 -2.81
N ARG A 297 -9.96 21.84 -2.83
CA ARG A 297 -9.43 22.47 -4.05
C ARG A 297 -9.26 21.47 -5.18
N TRP A 298 -8.71 20.29 -4.88
CA TRP A 298 -8.52 19.26 -5.90
C TRP A 298 -9.85 18.69 -6.39
N LEU A 299 -10.79 18.35 -5.48
CA LEU A 299 -12.11 17.85 -5.85
C LEU A 299 -12.90 18.86 -6.67
N ALA A 300 -12.87 20.14 -6.30
CA ALA A 300 -13.55 21.20 -7.05
C ALA A 300 -13.03 21.27 -8.49
N LYS A 301 -11.70 21.22 -8.67
CA LYS A 301 -11.07 21.21 -10.00
C LYS A 301 -11.43 19.94 -10.80
N PHE A 302 -11.33 18.78 -10.16
CA PHE A 302 -11.62 17.48 -10.76
C PHE A 302 -13.08 17.35 -11.20
N GLN A 303 -14.02 17.68 -10.31
CA GLN A 303 -15.46 17.57 -10.57
C GLN A 303 -15.98 18.65 -11.52
N ALA A 304 -15.32 19.83 -11.59
CA ALA A 304 -15.67 20.86 -12.57
C ALA A 304 -15.22 20.53 -14.01
N SER A 305 -14.34 19.54 -14.18
CA SER A 305 -13.79 19.18 -15.50
C SER A 305 -14.82 18.56 -16.44
N VAL A 306 -15.81 17.86 -15.89
CA VAL A 306 -16.93 17.28 -16.64
C VAL A 306 -18.19 17.47 -15.82
N SER A 307 -19.20 18.11 -16.40
CA SER A 307 -20.53 18.25 -15.79
C SER A 307 -21.57 17.60 -16.69
N GLY A 308 -21.97 16.39 -16.32
CA GLY A 308 -23.05 15.65 -16.98
C GLY A 308 -24.44 16.07 -16.51
N GLU A 309 -25.43 15.25 -16.87
CA GLU A 309 -26.83 15.45 -16.49
C GLU A 309 -27.03 15.48 -14.97
N ARG A 310 -28.04 16.24 -14.55
CA ARG A 310 -28.41 16.35 -13.13
C ARG A 310 -29.36 15.22 -12.75
N ASN A 311 -28.85 14.25 -12.00
CA ASN A 311 -29.60 13.08 -11.56
C ASN A 311 -29.89 13.12 -10.06
N PRO A 312 -30.92 12.39 -9.59
CA PRO A 312 -31.13 12.16 -8.17
C PRO A 312 -29.86 11.69 -7.46
N ILE A 313 -29.61 12.15 -6.24
CA ILE A 313 -28.49 11.65 -5.45
C ILE A 313 -28.79 10.21 -5.05
N GLU A 314 -27.90 9.30 -5.45
CA GLU A 314 -28.04 7.86 -5.22
C GLU A 314 -27.03 7.40 -4.15
N LEU A 315 -27.52 6.62 -3.19
CA LEU A 315 -26.64 5.77 -2.39
C LEU A 315 -26.09 4.68 -3.31
N HIS A 316 -24.83 4.29 -3.08
CA HIS A 316 -24.18 3.25 -3.89
C HIS A 316 -25.12 2.05 -4.11
N ASN A 317 -25.27 1.64 -5.37
CA ASN A 317 -26.37 0.78 -5.85
C ASN A 317 -26.50 -0.59 -5.16
N HIS A 318 -25.51 -0.98 -4.35
CA HIS A 318 -25.46 -2.24 -3.62
C HIS A 318 -25.34 -2.07 -2.10
N ALA A 319 -25.51 -0.86 -1.56
CA ALA A 319 -25.34 -0.61 -0.13
C ALA A 319 -26.31 -1.44 0.73
N ALA A 320 -27.58 -1.55 0.31
CA ALA A 320 -28.58 -2.35 1.01
C ALA A 320 -28.24 -3.85 0.96
N ASP A 321 -27.84 -4.36 -0.20
CA ASP A 321 -27.47 -5.77 -0.40
C ASP A 321 -26.23 -6.14 0.43
N ILE A 322 -25.20 -5.29 0.43
CA ILE A 322 -23.97 -5.51 1.20
C ILE A 322 -24.28 -5.54 2.70
N LEU A 323 -25.13 -4.61 3.16
CA LEU A 323 -25.54 -4.58 4.57
C LEU A 323 -26.37 -5.83 4.92
N PHE A 324 -27.28 -6.26 4.05
CA PHE A 324 -28.08 -7.47 4.26
C PHE A 324 -27.21 -8.73 4.33
N GLN A 325 -26.27 -8.89 3.40
CA GLN A 325 -25.36 -10.04 3.39
C GLN A 325 -24.52 -10.13 4.67
N ARG A 326 -24.11 -8.99 5.23
CA ARG A 326 -23.26 -8.95 6.42
C ARG A 326 -24.03 -9.03 7.74
N PHE A 327 -25.19 -8.39 7.81
CA PHE A 327 -25.88 -8.10 9.06
C PHE A 327 -27.35 -8.52 9.07
N GLY A 328 -27.85 -9.14 8.00
CA GLY A 328 -29.27 -9.47 7.85
C GLY A 328 -29.84 -10.41 8.92
N ALA A 329 -28.97 -11.16 9.60
CA ALA A 329 -29.34 -12.03 10.72
C ALA A 329 -29.35 -11.32 12.09
N GLU A 330 -28.96 -10.04 12.18
CA GLU A 330 -28.93 -9.31 13.45
C GLU A 330 -30.29 -8.67 13.78
N ASP A 331 -30.76 -8.76 15.02
CA ASP A 331 -32.05 -8.20 15.46
C ASP A 331 -32.18 -6.68 15.22
N ARG A 332 -31.04 -5.97 15.22
CA ARG A 332 -30.98 -4.52 14.96
C ARG A 332 -31.04 -4.17 13.46
N PHE A 333 -31.01 -5.15 12.56
CA PHE A 333 -30.93 -4.92 11.13
C PHE A 333 -32.21 -4.29 10.54
N PRO A 334 -33.43 -4.77 10.83
CA PRO A 334 -34.65 -4.16 10.29
C PRO A 334 -34.76 -2.63 10.55
N PRO A 335 -34.59 -2.12 11.79
CA PRO A 335 -34.67 -0.67 12.02
C PRO A 335 -33.51 0.12 11.40
N VAL A 336 -32.35 -0.51 11.16
CA VAL A 336 -31.25 0.12 10.40
C VAL A 336 -31.62 0.24 8.93
N MET A 337 -32.27 -0.77 8.36
CA MET A 337 -32.71 -0.76 6.97
C MET A 337 -33.80 0.29 6.72
N ASP A 338 -34.77 0.43 7.62
CA ASP A 338 -35.79 1.48 7.56
C ASP A 338 -35.15 2.88 7.52
N ARG A 339 -34.13 3.09 8.35
CA ARG A 339 -33.36 4.36 8.36
C ARG A 339 -32.60 4.56 7.06
N LEU A 340 -31.99 3.51 6.50
CA LEU A 340 -31.27 3.58 5.22
C LEU A 340 -32.22 3.97 4.09
N ILE A 341 -33.40 3.36 4.00
CA ILE A 341 -34.44 3.68 3.02
C ILE A 341 -34.89 5.13 3.16
N ALA A 342 -35.13 5.60 4.40
CA ALA A 342 -35.49 6.99 4.65
C ALA A 342 -34.40 7.98 4.20
N ILE A 343 -33.13 7.65 4.46
CA ILE A 343 -31.98 8.45 4.00
C ILE A 343 -31.91 8.44 2.46
N GLN A 344 -32.06 7.28 1.83
CA GLN A 344 -32.07 7.14 0.37
C GLN A 344 -33.15 8.00 -0.28
N LYS A 345 -34.37 7.95 0.26
CA LYS A 345 -35.49 8.78 -0.22
C LYS A 345 -35.18 10.27 -0.09
N ARG A 346 -34.59 10.69 1.04
CA ARG A 346 -34.24 12.11 1.27
C ARG A 346 -33.12 12.58 0.33
N LEU A 347 -32.11 11.74 0.10
CA LEU A 347 -31.04 12.03 -0.85
C LEU A 347 -31.57 12.09 -2.29
N GLY A 348 -32.39 11.13 -2.70
CA GLY A 348 -32.98 11.08 -4.05
C GLY A 348 -33.93 12.25 -4.37
N ALA A 349 -34.42 12.97 -3.36
CA ALA A 349 -35.16 14.22 -3.56
C ALA A 349 -34.26 15.40 -3.98
N GLN A 350 -32.94 15.27 -3.83
CA GLN A 350 -31.94 16.23 -4.28
C GLN A 350 -31.34 15.79 -5.62
N ARG A 351 -30.90 16.75 -6.44
CA ARG A 351 -30.25 16.48 -7.73
C ARG A 351 -28.87 17.13 -7.83
N SER A 352 -27.87 16.33 -8.19
CA SER A 352 -26.50 16.79 -8.46
C SER A 352 -26.12 16.50 -9.93
N PRO A 353 -25.30 17.35 -10.58
CA PRO A 353 -24.69 16.97 -11.85
C PRO A 353 -23.84 15.73 -11.65
N ARG A 354 -23.88 14.79 -12.60
CA ARG A 354 -22.93 13.68 -12.63
C ARG A 354 -21.56 14.21 -13.03
N THR A 355 -20.56 13.89 -12.22
CA THR A 355 -19.18 14.38 -12.39
C THR A 355 -18.20 13.22 -12.25
N PRO A 356 -16.94 13.38 -12.67
CA PRO A 356 -15.90 12.43 -12.34
C PRO A 356 -15.79 12.26 -10.83
N VAL A 357 -15.71 11.02 -10.37
CA VAL A 357 -15.52 10.68 -8.95
C VAL A 357 -14.42 9.65 -8.80
N HIS A 358 -13.64 9.77 -7.73
CA HIS A 358 -12.63 8.78 -7.36
C HIS A 358 -13.27 7.54 -6.73
N GLY A 359 -14.37 7.72 -5.97
CA GLY A 359 -15.17 6.65 -5.39
C GLY A 359 -14.62 6.03 -4.11
N ASP A 360 -13.30 6.06 -3.91
CA ASP A 360 -12.63 5.81 -2.63
C ASP A 360 -11.71 6.99 -2.22
N PHE A 361 -12.24 8.21 -2.23
CA PHE A 361 -11.44 9.41 -1.96
C PHE A 361 -11.15 9.57 -0.46
N TRP A 362 -10.00 9.08 0.00
CA TRP A 362 -9.51 9.27 1.37
C TRP A 362 -8.06 9.70 1.40
N PHE A 363 -7.60 10.26 2.52
CA PHE A 363 -6.23 10.78 2.67
C PHE A 363 -5.12 9.74 2.45
N GLY A 364 -5.44 8.44 2.44
CA GLY A 364 -4.52 7.36 2.05
C GLY A 364 -4.14 7.35 0.58
N ASN A 365 -5.01 7.90 -0.26
CA ASN A 365 -4.89 7.87 -1.72
C ASN A 365 -4.34 9.18 -2.29
N LEU A 366 -3.95 10.13 -1.44
CA LEU A 366 -3.49 11.46 -1.85
C LEU A 366 -1.98 11.61 -1.66
N LEU A 367 -1.29 12.08 -2.70
CA LEU A 367 0.11 12.46 -2.68
C LEU A 367 0.24 14.00 -2.64
N LEU A 368 1.17 14.48 -1.82
CA LEU A 368 1.39 15.90 -1.57
C LEU A 368 2.75 16.37 -2.10
N GLY A 369 2.73 17.53 -2.76
CA GLY A 369 3.91 18.34 -3.05
C GLY A 369 3.78 19.66 -2.30
N GLY A 370 4.30 19.73 -1.07
CA GLY A 370 4.06 20.87 -0.19
C GLY A 370 2.60 20.93 0.25
N ASP A 371 1.91 22.01 -0.12
CA ASP A 371 0.50 22.29 0.24
C ASP A 371 -0.48 22.10 -0.93
N GLU A 372 -0.06 21.29 -1.90
CA GLU A 372 -0.87 20.89 -3.05
C GLU A 372 -0.93 19.37 -3.19
N ILE A 373 -2.06 18.88 -3.71
CA ILE A 373 -2.20 17.49 -4.13
C ILE A 373 -1.54 17.35 -5.50
N THR A 374 -0.44 16.60 -5.55
CA THR A 374 0.32 16.32 -6.77
C THR A 374 -0.06 14.97 -7.39
N GLY A 375 -0.80 14.14 -6.67
CA GLY A 375 -1.29 12.89 -7.21
C GLY A 375 -2.43 12.27 -6.42
N VAL A 376 -3.31 11.57 -7.13
CA VAL A 376 -4.40 10.77 -6.56
C VAL A 376 -4.34 9.38 -7.15
N VAL A 377 -4.27 8.35 -6.30
CA VAL A 377 -4.04 6.95 -6.70
C VAL A 377 -5.18 6.05 -6.24
N ASP A 378 -5.26 4.83 -6.78
CA ASP A 378 -6.23 3.80 -6.39
C ASP A 378 -7.66 4.04 -6.90
N TRP A 379 -7.77 4.06 -8.23
CA TRP A 379 -8.98 4.42 -8.97
C TRP A 379 -9.96 3.25 -9.20
N GLU A 380 -9.82 2.14 -8.47
CA GLU A 380 -10.64 0.93 -8.64
C GLU A 380 -12.15 1.17 -8.45
N ALA A 381 -12.51 2.18 -7.67
CA ALA A 381 -13.88 2.58 -7.37
C ALA A 381 -14.36 3.81 -8.16
N GLY A 382 -13.51 4.32 -9.06
CA GLY A 382 -13.73 5.57 -9.77
C GLY A 382 -14.76 5.45 -10.89
N MET A 383 -15.30 6.59 -11.31
CA MET A 383 -16.27 6.69 -12.40
C MET A 383 -16.11 8.04 -13.09
N VAL A 384 -16.24 8.08 -14.42
CA VAL A 384 -16.27 9.36 -15.17
C VAL A 384 -17.56 10.15 -14.95
N ALA A 385 -18.64 9.47 -14.53
CA ALA A 385 -19.95 10.06 -14.26
C ALA A 385 -20.58 9.42 -13.00
N GLY A 386 -20.24 9.95 -11.83
CA GLY A 386 -20.78 9.55 -10.53
C GLY A 386 -21.32 10.73 -9.73
N ASP A 387 -21.75 10.44 -8.50
CA ASP A 387 -22.28 11.46 -7.59
C ASP A 387 -21.15 12.19 -6.83
N PRO A 388 -20.96 13.51 -7.03
CA PRO A 388 -19.86 14.26 -6.41
C PRO A 388 -19.86 14.21 -4.87
N VAL A 389 -21.02 13.97 -4.24
CA VAL A 389 -21.15 13.90 -2.78
C VAL A 389 -20.40 12.69 -2.21
N ARG A 390 -20.20 11.63 -3.00
CA ARG A 390 -19.52 10.41 -2.58
C ARG A 390 -18.11 10.68 -2.07
N ASP A 391 -17.31 11.43 -2.82
CA ASP A 391 -15.91 11.70 -2.46
C ASP A 391 -15.79 12.65 -1.27
N LEU A 392 -16.69 13.64 -1.18
CA LEU A 392 -16.77 14.56 -0.04
C LEU A 392 -17.07 13.81 1.26
N ALA A 393 -18.10 12.96 1.25
CA ALA A 393 -18.49 12.16 2.40
C ALA A 393 -17.40 11.13 2.74
N ARG A 394 -16.83 10.46 1.73
CA ARG A 394 -15.78 9.45 1.92
C ARG A 394 -14.54 10.05 2.57
N PHE A 395 -14.10 11.23 2.15
CA PHE A 395 -12.93 11.88 2.72
C PHE A 395 -13.16 12.24 4.19
N ALA A 396 -14.27 12.93 4.50
CA ALA A 396 -14.56 13.34 5.87
C ALA A 396 -14.71 12.14 6.83
N LEU A 397 -15.44 11.10 6.41
CA LEU A 397 -15.69 9.91 7.23
C LEU A 397 -14.43 9.08 7.44
N SER A 398 -13.62 8.88 6.39
CA SER A 398 -12.34 8.17 6.52
C SER A 398 -11.37 8.95 7.40
N TYR A 399 -11.26 10.27 7.22
CA TYR A 399 -10.42 11.13 8.07
C TYR A 399 -10.80 10.98 9.56
N ALA A 400 -12.10 10.97 9.85
CA ALA A 400 -12.61 10.77 11.22
C ALA A 400 -12.36 9.35 11.75
N LEU A 401 -12.53 8.32 10.90
CA LEU A 401 -12.39 6.91 11.28
C LEU A 401 -11.00 6.59 11.84
N TYR A 402 -9.96 7.24 11.35
CA TYR A 402 -8.58 6.97 11.75
C TYR A 402 -8.05 7.89 12.87
N LEU A 403 -8.89 8.72 13.50
CA LEU A 403 -8.43 9.69 14.52
C LEU A 403 -7.79 9.02 15.74
N ASP A 404 -8.28 7.84 16.11
CA ASP A 404 -7.85 7.14 17.32
C ASP A 404 -6.69 6.16 17.08
N ARG A 405 -6.25 5.98 15.82
CA ARG A 405 -5.32 4.91 15.39
C ARG A 405 -3.97 4.91 16.13
N HIS A 406 -3.53 6.08 16.59
CA HIS A 406 -2.28 6.26 17.34
C HIS A 406 -2.43 6.28 18.85
N THR A 407 -3.67 6.29 19.32
CA THR A 407 -3.99 6.31 20.75
C THR A 407 -4.16 4.87 21.24
N ARG A 408 -3.62 4.55 22.41
CA ARG A 408 -3.83 3.22 23.00
C ARG A 408 -5.32 3.01 23.30
N PRO A 409 -5.89 1.83 23.04
CA PRO A 409 -7.28 1.55 23.39
C PRO A 409 -7.61 1.94 24.85
N GLY A 410 -8.78 2.53 25.07
CA GLY A 410 -9.25 3.04 26.36
C GLY A 410 -8.65 4.39 26.78
N ARG A 411 -7.80 5.01 25.96
CA ARG A 411 -7.24 6.35 26.25
C ARG A 411 -7.94 7.45 25.48
N ALA A 412 -7.97 8.64 26.07
CA ALA A 412 -8.46 9.84 25.41
C ALA A 412 -7.56 10.18 24.20
N VAL A 413 -8.20 10.52 23.08
CA VAL A 413 -7.50 10.91 21.86
C VAL A 413 -7.05 12.37 21.98
N ALA A 414 -5.75 12.60 21.82
CA ALA A 414 -5.14 13.93 21.96
C ALA A 414 -5.79 14.93 20.98
N GLY A 415 -6.18 16.11 21.47
CA GLY A 415 -6.84 17.15 20.67
C GLY A 415 -8.34 16.93 20.42
N HIS A 416 -8.91 15.79 20.82
CA HIS A 416 -10.31 15.43 20.57
C HIS A 416 -11.04 15.13 21.89
N SER A 417 -11.40 16.20 22.60
CA SER A 417 -12.08 16.08 23.90
C SER A 417 -13.36 15.25 23.80
N GLY A 418 -13.46 14.18 24.59
CA GLY A 418 -14.60 13.26 24.60
C GLY A 418 -14.49 12.06 23.66
N LEU A 419 -13.44 11.97 22.84
CA LEU A 419 -13.14 10.78 22.05
C LEU A 419 -12.19 9.85 22.81
N THR A 420 -12.59 8.59 22.97
CA THR A 420 -11.79 7.52 23.55
C THR A 420 -11.46 6.49 22.49
N ALA A 421 -10.20 6.07 22.41
CA ALA A 421 -9.73 5.12 21.42
C ALA A 421 -10.18 3.68 21.69
N GLY A 422 -10.28 2.88 20.64
CA GLY A 422 -10.45 1.42 20.73
C GLY A 422 -11.82 0.89 20.33
N ASN A 423 -12.78 1.76 20.06
CA ASN A 423 -14.09 1.38 19.51
C ASN A 423 -14.12 1.71 18.01
N TRP A 424 -14.33 0.70 17.18
CA TRP A 424 -14.46 0.91 15.73
C TRP A 424 -15.60 1.89 15.43
N GLY A 425 -15.33 2.90 14.61
CA GLY A 425 -16.31 3.93 14.26
C GLY A 425 -16.49 5.06 15.29
N ALA A 426 -15.86 5.00 16.47
CA ALA A 426 -16.01 6.06 17.49
C ALA A 426 -15.58 7.45 16.99
N GLY A 427 -14.56 7.51 16.12
CA GLY A 427 -14.16 8.77 15.48
C GLY A 427 -15.24 9.35 14.56
N ILE A 428 -15.98 8.50 13.85
CA ILE A 428 -17.12 8.90 13.02
C ILE A 428 -18.26 9.42 13.90
N GLU A 429 -18.64 8.67 14.93
CA GLU A 429 -19.68 9.10 15.88
C GLU A 429 -19.33 10.44 16.54
N TYR A 430 -18.07 10.62 16.91
CA TYR A 430 -17.55 11.87 17.45
C TYR A 430 -17.68 13.04 16.48
N ALA A 431 -17.33 12.83 15.21
CA ALA A 431 -17.44 13.85 14.16
C ALA A 431 -18.91 14.22 13.88
N ILE A 432 -19.81 13.22 13.76
CA ILE A 432 -21.24 13.44 13.52
C ILE A 432 -21.91 14.13 14.73
N GLY A 433 -21.51 13.75 15.96
CA GLY A 433 -22.05 14.31 17.20
C GLY A 433 -21.69 15.78 17.46
N GLY A 434 -20.91 16.43 16.58
CA GLY A 434 -20.62 17.86 16.64
C GLY A 434 -19.76 18.29 17.83
N ARG A 435 -19.11 17.35 18.53
CA ARG A 435 -18.17 17.64 19.64
C ARG A 435 -16.72 17.80 19.18
N GLY A 436 -16.48 17.70 17.86
CA GLY A 436 -15.26 18.18 17.20
C GLY A 436 -15.02 19.67 17.44
N SER A 437 -13.78 20.11 17.31
CA SER A 437 -13.17 21.40 17.74
C SER A 437 -13.85 22.72 17.34
N SER A 438 -15.03 22.71 16.73
CA SER A 438 -15.94 23.85 16.51
C SER A 438 -17.17 23.88 17.44
N GLY A 439 -17.49 22.82 18.17
CA GLY A 439 -18.70 22.73 19.01
C GLY A 439 -18.59 23.30 20.43
N ALA A 440 -17.38 23.44 20.98
CA ALA A 440 -17.19 23.81 22.38
C ALA A 440 -17.49 25.29 22.70
N ARG A 441 -17.57 26.19 21.70
CA ARG A 441 -17.85 27.61 21.93
C ARG A 441 -19.33 27.99 21.95
N ARG A 442 -20.26 27.14 21.48
CA ARG A 442 -21.69 27.49 21.43
C ARG A 442 -22.47 27.27 22.73
N ARG A 443 -21.92 26.59 23.73
CA ARG A 443 -22.63 26.32 25.01
C ARG A 443 -22.27 27.27 26.17
N ARG A 444 -21.48 28.32 25.94
CA ARG A 444 -21.09 29.29 26.98
C ARG A 444 -21.66 30.71 26.79
N ARG A 445 -22.55 30.93 25.81
CA ARG A 445 -23.23 32.24 25.61
C ARG A 445 -24.73 32.25 25.95
N ASP A 446 -25.33 31.09 26.24
CA ASP A 446 -26.74 31.00 26.61
C ASP A 446 -26.92 30.47 28.06
N ARG A 447 -26.12 31.00 29.00
CA ARG A 447 -26.38 30.85 30.43
C ARG A 447 -26.24 32.19 31.13
#